data_AF-A0A4Q3L3C1-F1
#
_entry.id   AF-A0A4Q3L3C1-F1
#
_cell.length_a   1.000
_cell.length_b   1.000
_cell.length_c   1.000
_cell.angle_alpha   90.00
_cell.angle_beta   90.00
_cell.angle_gamma   90.00
#
_symmetry.space_group_name_H-M   'P 1'
#
loop_
_entity.id
_entity.type
_entity.pdbx_description
1 polymer ?
#
loop_
_entity_poly.entity_id
_entity_poly.type
_entity_poly.pdbx_seq_one_letter_code
_entity_poly.pdbx_strand_id
1 'polypeptide(L)'
;MATACPHPAQPSAKPPPGQPPLPWMADSSAFEAYKTATLRQFAELHALLLGFNPEGRASHFVRAHSDAQRLLLEAQSRASFVAETHPDRATQELARRNAVQLAALLQSFASHPGLARRLAQVPCAGLDGGARQYLGGIAGHAAALPADPAVLHAALRLLRRSRALALEFLRNCRGPDADPKVLLA
;
A
#
# COMPACT_ATOMS: atom_id res chain seq x y z
N MET A 1 32.75 -18.65 -12.97
CA MET A 1 33.16 -17.30 -12.53
C MET A 1 32.06 -16.34 -13.00
N ALA A 2 31.35 -15.67 -12.10
CA ALA A 2 30.24 -14.80 -12.46
C ALA A 2 30.74 -13.36 -12.61
N THR A 3 30.65 -12.83 -13.84
CA THR A 3 30.98 -11.45 -14.18
C THR A 3 29.83 -10.55 -13.72
N ALA A 4 30.09 -9.61 -12.82
CA ALA A 4 29.09 -8.67 -12.32
C ALA A 4 28.67 -7.69 -13.44
N CYS A 5 27.36 -7.48 -13.60
CA CYS A 5 26.83 -6.42 -14.45
C CYS A 5 27.22 -5.04 -13.87
N PRO A 6 27.80 -4.11 -14.65
CA PRO A 6 28.04 -2.76 -14.19
C PRO A 6 26.70 -2.06 -13.97
N HIS A 7 26.40 -1.69 -12.73
CA HIS A 7 25.31 -0.77 -12.46
C HIS A 7 25.73 0.64 -12.87
N PRO A 8 24.96 1.37 -13.70
CA PRO A 8 25.21 2.78 -13.93
C PRO A 8 25.12 3.51 -12.59
N ALA A 9 26.08 4.41 -12.34
CA ALA A 9 26.09 5.24 -11.15
C ALA A 9 24.72 5.91 -10.99
N GLN A 10 24.04 5.60 -9.89
CA GLN A 10 22.78 6.25 -9.55
C GLN A 10 23.09 7.73 -9.34
N PRO A 11 22.51 8.66 -10.13
CA PRO A 11 22.74 10.07 -9.91
C PRO A 11 22.12 10.44 -8.56
N SER A 12 22.97 10.56 -7.54
CA SER A 12 22.61 11.21 -6.28
C SER A 12 22.47 12.71 -6.56
N ALA A 13 21.39 13.09 -7.23
CA ALA A 13 20.99 14.49 -7.33
C ALA A 13 20.58 14.92 -5.92
N LYS A 14 21.51 15.58 -5.20
CA LYS A 14 21.11 16.47 -4.11
C LYS A 14 20.03 17.40 -4.69
N PRO A 15 18.86 17.56 -4.03
CA PRO A 15 17.84 18.46 -4.54
C PRO A 15 18.48 19.84 -4.72
N PRO A 16 18.32 20.48 -5.89
CA PRO A 16 18.97 21.75 -6.18
C PRO A 16 18.57 22.77 -5.10
N PRO A 17 19.53 23.55 -4.56
CA PRO A 17 19.22 24.56 -3.56
C PRO A 17 18.19 25.55 -4.12
N GLY A 18 17.09 25.74 -3.39
CA GLY A 18 15.99 26.62 -3.80
C GLY A 18 14.76 25.93 -4.40
N GLN A 19 14.68 24.59 -4.41
CA GLN A 19 13.40 23.93 -4.71
C GLN A 19 12.36 24.26 -3.63
N PRO A 20 11.17 24.77 -4.01
CA PRO A 20 10.11 25.01 -3.06
C PRO A 20 9.72 23.68 -2.39
N PRO A 21 9.31 23.70 -1.11
CA PRO A 21 8.81 22.51 -0.45
C PRO A 21 7.68 21.90 -1.27
N LEU A 22 7.59 20.56 -1.26
CA LEU A 22 6.56 19.86 -2.00
C LEU A 22 5.17 20.40 -1.58
N PRO A 23 4.23 20.64 -2.51
CA PRO A 23 2.99 21.38 -2.21
C PRO A 23 2.17 20.80 -1.06
N TRP A 24 2.22 19.48 -0.88
CA TRP A 24 1.51 18.76 0.19
C TRP A 24 2.21 18.81 1.56
N MET A 25 3.39 19.44 1.66
CA MET A 25 4.11 19.71 2.92
C MET A 25 3.90 21.13 3.43
N ALA A 26 3.11 21.96 2.75
CA ALA A 26 2.96 23.38 3.13
C ALA A 26 2.30 23.54 4.50
N ASP A 27 1.21 22.81 4.74
CA ASP A 27 0.48 22.78 6.00
C ASP A 27 -0.45 21.55 6.08
N SER A 28 -1.15 21.41 7.21
CA SER A 28 -2.10 20.33 7.46
C SER A 28 -3.26 20.31 6.45
N SER A 29 -3.71 21.46 5.95
CA SER A 29 -4.82 21.56 5.00
C SER A 29 -4.41 21.08 3.60
N ALA A 30 -3.22 21.46 3.15
CA ALA A 30 -2.65 21.01 1.88
C ALA A 30 -2.39 19.49 1.89
N PHE A 31 -1.90 18.98 3.02
CA PHE A 31 -1.68 17.54 3.20
C PHE A 31 -3.00 16.75 3.18
N GLU A 32 -4.05 17.23 3.86
CA GLU A 32 -5.38 16.62 3.85
C GLU A 32 -6.04 16.68 2.47
N ALA A 33 -5.90 17.80 1.75
CA ALA A 33 -6.39 17.93 0.38
C ALA A 33 -5.73 16.90 -0.54
N TYR A 34 -4.40 16.73 -0.43
CA TYR A 34 -3.67 15.70 -1.17
C TYR A 34 -4.16 14.27 -0.84
N LYS A 35 -4.33 13.96 0.45
CA LYS A 35 -4.86 12.66 0.89
C LYS A 35 -6.24 12.41 0.31
N THR A 36 -7.13 13.39 0.43
CA THR A 36 -8.52 13.30 -0.04
C THR A 36 -8.59 13.08 -1.56
N ALA A 37 -7.80 13.83 -2.33
CA ALA A 37 -7.70 13.63 -3.77
C ALA A 37 -7.19 12.22 -4.14
N THR A 38 -6.18 11.73 -3.41
CA THR A 38 -5.61 10.39 -3.64
C THR A 38 -6.61 9.29 -3.30
N LEU A 39 -7.33 9.42 -2.18
CA LEU A 39 -8.37 8.47 -1.78
C LEU A 39 -9.53 8.43 -2.78
N ARG A 40 -9.91 9.59 -3.34
CA ARG A 40 -10.93 9.66 -4.40
C ARG A 40 -10.46 8.92 -5.65
N GLN A 41 -9.24 9.20 -6.13
CA GLN A 41 -8.68 8.52 -7.31
C GLN A 41 -8.55 7.01 -7.08
N PHE A 42 -8.12 6.59 -5.89
CA PHE A 42 -8.09 5.18 -5.51
C PHE A 42 -9.48 4.55 -5.53
N ALA A 43 -10.50 5.22 -4.97
CA ALA A 43 -11.87 4.70 -4.95
C ALA A 43 -12.43 4.50 -6.37
N GLU A 44 -12.15 5.44 -7.29
CA GLU A 44 -12.52 5.33 -8.70
C GLU A 44 -11.85 4.12 -9.37
N LEU A 45 -10.53 3.95 -9.20
CA LEU A 45 -9.80 2.80 -9.73
C LEU A 45 -10.28 1.47 -9.11
N HIS A 46 -10.52 1.46 -7.80
CA HIS A 46 -11.00 0.28 -7.10
C HIS A 46 -12.39 -0.14 -7.61
N ALA A 47 -13.30 0.81 -7.79
CA ALA A 47 -14.63 0.55 -8.36
C ALA A 47 -14.52 0.01 -9.79
N LEU A 48 -13.64 0.59 -10.63
CA LEU A 48 -13.38 0.09 -11.98
C LEU A 48 -12.87 -1.35 -11.94
N LEU A 49 -11.90 -1.67 -11.09
CA LEU A 49 -11.36 -3.03 -10.94
C LEU A 49 -12.42 -4.04 -10.50
N LEU A 50 -13.34 -3.65 -9.61
CA LEU A 50 -14.45 -4.51 -9.20
C LEU A 50 -15.51 -4.69 -10.29
N GLY A 51 -15.67 -3.73 -11.20
CA GLY A 51 -16.61 -3.79 -12.32
C GLY A 51 -16.04 -4.38 -13.62
N PHE A 52 -14.71 -4.51 -13.75
CA PHE A 52 -14.05 -4.80 -15.02
C PHE A 52 -14.12 -6.28 -15.42
N ASN A 53 -14.57 -6.58 -16.65
CA ASN A 53 -14.36 -7.89 -17.26
C ASN A 53 -12.93 -7.94 -17.89
N PRO A 54 -12.02 -8.80 -17.41
CA PRO A 54 -10.65 -8.87 -17.91
C PRO A 54 -10.52 -9.44 -19.34
N GLU A 55 -11.58 -10.03 -19.91
CA GLU A 55 -11.57 -10.60 -21.26
C GLU A 55 -11.17 -9.56 -22.31
N GLY A 56 -10.13 -9.88 -23.09
CA GLY A 56 -9.58 -9.01 -24.14
C GLY A 56 -8.79 -7.79 -23.64
N ARG A 57 -8.73 -7.52 -22.33
CA ARG A 57 -8.06 -6.34 -21.74
C ARG A 57 -7.27 -6.65 -20.46
N ALA A 58 -6.69 -7.85 -20.39
CA ALA A 58 -5.87 -8.32 -19.27
C ALA A 58 -4.78 -7.33 -18.84
N SER A 59 -4.04 -6.76 -19.80
CA SER A 59 -2.96 -5.80 -19.52
C SER A 59 -3.46 -4.51 -18.84
N HIS A 60 -4.64 -4.02 -19.23
CA HIS A 60 -5.25 -2.84 -18.63
C HIS A 60 -5.70 -3.12 -17.20
N PHE A 61 -6.25 -4.30 -16.94
CA PHE A 61 -6.64 -4.71 -15.60
C PHE A 61 -5.44 -4.81 -14.65
N VAL A 62 -4.36 -5.47 -15.08
CA VAL A 62 -3.13 -5.60 -14.29
C VAL A 62 -2.51 -4.22 -14.03
N ARG A 63 -2.46 -3.36 -15.05
CA ARG A 63 -1.96 -2.00 -14.91
C ARG A 63 -2.80 -1.18 -13.93
N ALA A 64 -4.13 -1.20 -14.06
CA ALA A 64 -5.03 -0.47 -13.16
C ALA A 64 -4.88 -0.96 -11.71
N HIS A 65 -4.71 -2.27 -11.48
CA HIS A 65 -4.47 -2.83 -10.16
C HIS A 65 -3.13 -2.35 -9.59
N SER A 66 -2.06 -2.40 -10.40
CA SER A 66 -0.74 -1.90 -10.01
C SER A 66 -0.74 -0.40 -9.73
N ASP A 67 -1.45 0.41 -10.52
CA ASP A 67 -1.57 1.85 -10.31
C ASP A 67 -2.34 2.18 -9.04
N ALA A 68 -3.43 1.45 -8.75
CA ALA A 68 -4.18 1.60 -7.50
C ALA A 68 -3.32 1.26 -6.27
N GLN A 69 -2.53 0.19 -6.33
CA GLN A 69 -1.60 -0.20 -5.27
C GLN A 69 -0.50 0.87 -5.08
N ARG A 70 0.07 1.36 -6.19
CA ARG A 70 1.10 2.40 -6.17
C ARG A 70 0.60 3.70 -5.55
N LEU A 71 -0.62 4.14 -5.89
CA LEU A 71 -1.22 5.35 -5.31
C LEU A 71 -1.29 5.28 -3.78
N LEU A 72 -1.75 4.16 -3.23
CA LEU A 72 -1.82 3.96 -1.78
C LEU A 72 -0.43 3.90 -1.14
N LEU A 73 0.52 3.20 -1.77
CA LEU A 73 1.88 3.09 -1.26
C LEU A 73 2.61 4.44 -1.25
N GLU A 74 2.47 5.23 -2.32
CA GLU A 74 3.02 6.59 -2.38
C GLU A 74 2.39 7.48 -1.31
N ALA A 75 1.07 7.46 -1.16
CA ALA A 75 0.37 8.24 -0.14
C ALA A 75 0.81 7.86 1.28
N GLN A 76 0.92 6.57 1.57
CA GLN A 76 1.39 6.06 2.86
C GLN A 76 2.83 6.50 3.13
N SER A 77 3.71 6.39 2.14
CA SER A 77 5.12 6.77 2.26
C SER A 77 5.26 8.27 2.54
N ARG A 78 4.51 9.11 1.82
CA ARG A 78 4.47 10.56 2.06
C ARG A 78 3.92 10.89 3.44
N ALA A 79 2.85 10.23 3.87
CA ALA A 79 2.30 10.42 5.22
C ALA A 79 3.30 10.04 6.32
N SER A 80 4.05 8.95 6.12
CA SER A 80 5.10 8.52 7.05
C SER A 80 6.25 9.52 7.10
N PHE A 81 6.65 10.06 5.94
CA PHE A 81 7.67 11.11 5.88
C PHE A 81 7.23 12.39 6.62
N VAL A 82 6.02 12.92 6.33
CA VAL A 82 5.49 14.11 7.02
C VAL A 82 5.38 13.89 8.52
N ALA A 83 5.00 12.68 8.95
CA ALA A 83 4.90 12.31 10.36
C ALA A 83 6.23 12.41 11.13
N GLU A 84 7.36 12.34 10.43
CA GLU A 84 8.70 12.35 11.02
C GLU A 84 9.42 13.70 10.83
N THR A 85 9.21 14.37 9.69
CA THR A 85 10.05 15.52 9.30
C THR A 85 9.34 16.87 9.36
N HIS A 86 8.02 16.92 9.49
CA HIS A 86 7.29 18.20 9.44
C HIS A 86 7.56 19.06 10.68
N PRO A 87 7.75 20.39 10.57
CA PRO A 87 8.09 21.22 11.73
C PRO A 87 6.92 21.43 12.72
N ASP A 88 5.68 21.47 12.22
CA ASP A 88 4.49 21.58 13.07
C ASP A 88 4.03 20.21 13.63
N ARG A 89 3.89 20.13 14.96
CA ARG A 89 3.50 18.92 15.70
C ARG A 89 2.08 18.47 15.35
N ALA A 90 1.13 19.38 15.16
CA ALA A 90 -0.24 19.01 14.83
C ALA A 90 -0.30 18.30 13.47
N THR A 91 0.46 18.81 12.49
CA THR A 91 0.62 18.19 11.18
C THR A 91 1.33 16.84 11.26
N GLN A 92 2.36 16.68 12.10
CA GLN A 92 3.00 15.37 12.34
C GLN A 92 1.98 14.34 12.86
N GLU A 93 1.19 14.69 13.89
CA GLU A 93 0.21 13.78 14.50
C GLU A 93 -0.93 13.41 13.54
N LEU A 94 -1.36 14.36 12.70
CA LEU A 94 -2.29 14.12 11.59
C LEU A 94 -1.69 13.14 10.57
N ALA A 95 -0.46 13.36 10.14
CA ALA A 95 0.25 12.50 9.21
C ALA A 95 0.45 11.07 9.75
N ARG A 96 0.74 10.91 11.04
CA ARG A 96 0.80 9.59 11.70
C ARG A 96 -0.55 8.86 11.63
N ARG A 97 -1.65 9.56 11.90
CA ARG A 97 -3.00 8.97 11.77
C ARG A 97 -3.28 8.52 10.34
N ASN A 98 -2.96 9.38 9.37
CA ASN A 98 -3.17 9.09 7.96
C ASN A 98 -2.30 7.93 7.46
N ALA A 99 -1.03 7.85 7.88
CA ALA A 99 -0.14 6.75 7.52
C ALA A 99 -0.72 5.39 7.98
N VAL A 100 -1.25 5.31 9.19
CA VAL A 100 -1.90 4.09 9.72
C VAL A 100 -3.17 3.75 8.94
N GLN A 101 -4.01 4.75 8.63
CA GLN A 101 -5.23 4.54 7.83
C GLN A 101 -4.91 4.04 6.41
N LEU A 102 -3.91 4.64 5.75
CA LEU A 102 -3.47 4.26 4.42
C LEU A 102 -2.84 2.86 4.41
N ALA A 103 -2.07 2.51 5.44
CA ALA A 103 -1.52 1.16 5.60
C ALA A 103 -2.64 0.11 5.74
N ALA A 104 -3.66 0.40 6.55
CA ALA A 104 -4.82 -0.49 6.71
C ALA A 104 -5.63 -0.63 5.42
N LEU A 105 -5.77 0.46 4.66
CA LEU A 105 -6.45 0.45 3.36
C LEU A 105 -5.66 -0.36 2.32
N LEU A 106 -4.34 -0.17 2.24
CA LEU A 106 -3.45 -0.93 1.36
C LEU A 106 -3.51 -2.43 1.65
N GLN A 107 -3.48 -2.82 2.93
CA GLN A 107 -3.65 -4.22 3.34
C GLN A 107 -5.04 -4.77 2.96
N SER A 108 -6.09 -3.96 3.15
CA SER A 108 -7.46 -4.34 2.78
C SER A 108 -7.61 -4.53 1.27
N PHE A 109 -7.02 -3.65 0.46
CA PHE A 109 -6.99 -3.77 -1.00
C PHE A 109 -6.25 -5.02 -1.47
N ALA A 110 -5.03 -5.27 -0.93
CA ALA A 110 -4.22 -6.43 -1.29
C ALA A 110 -4.89 -7.77 -0.90
N SER A 111 -5.66 -7.77 0.19
CA SER A 111 -6.39 -8.94 0.69
C SER A 111 -7.83 -9.04 0.18
N HIS A 112 -8.26 -8.16 -0.73
CA HIS A 112 -9.65 -8.09 -1.15
C HIS A 112 -10.06 -9.34 -1.95
N PRO A 113 -10.98 -10.18 -1.44
CA PRO A 113 -11.25 -11.50 -2.00
C PRO A 113 -11.90 -11.44 -3.40
N GLY A 114 -12.62 -10.35 -3.70
CA GLY A 114 -13.16 -10.12 -5.04
C GLY A 114 -12.08 -9.77 -6.06
N LEU A 115 -11.05 -9.02 -5.66
CA LEU A 115 -9.94 -8.66 -6.55
C LEU A 115 -8.99 -9.83 -6.74
N ALA A 116 -8.65 -10.53 -5.65
CA ALA A 116 -7.81 -11.72 -5.69
C ALA A 116 -8.36 -12.77 -6.67
N ARG A 117 -9.67 -13.05 -6.61
CA ARG A 117 -10.33 -13.97 -7.56
C ARG A 117 -10.27 -13.47 -9.00
N ARG A 118 -10.53 -12.19 -9.25
CA ARG A 118 -10.44 -11.61 -10.61
C ARG A 118 -9.03 -11.63 -11.16
N LEU A 119 -8.02 -11.30 -10.35
CA LEU A 119 -6.60 -11.35 -10.72
C LEU A 119 -6.16 -12.76 -11.09
N ALA A 120 -6.64 -13.78 -10.36
CA ALA A 120 -6.38 -15.18 -10.68
C ALA A 120 -7.01 -15.64 -12.00
N GLN A 121 -8.05 -14.97 -12.48
CA GLN A 121 -8.72 -15.26 -13.76
C GLN A 121 -8.09 -14.52 -14.95
N VAL A 122 -7.14 -13.62 -14.73
CA VAL A 122 -6.50 -12.87 -15.81
C VAL A 122 -5.64 -13.82 -16.66
N PRO A 123 -5.89 -13.93 -17.98
CA PRO A 123 -5.07 -14.78 -18.83
C PRO A 123 -3.65 -14.20 -18.94
N CYS A 124 -2.64 -15.06 -18.79
CA CYS A 124 -1.24 -14.66 -18.98
C CYS A 124 -0.86 -14.43 -20.45
N ALA A 125 -1.69 -14.90 -21.38
CA ALA A 125 -1.48 -14.70 -22.81
C ALA A 125 -1.59 -13.20 -23.15
N GLY A 126 -0.57 -12.68 -23.85
CA GLY A 126 -0.51 -11.26 -24.25
C GLY A 126 -0.01 -10.29 -23.18
N LEU A 127 0.41 -10.77 -22.00
CA LEU A 127 1.08 -9.96 -20.99
C LEU A 127 2.61 -9.96 -21.20
N ASP A 128 3.24 -8.81 -20.94
CA ASP A 128 4.69 -8.71 -20.91
C ASP A 128 5.29 -9.48 -19.71
N GLY A 129 6.63 -9.53 -19.64
CA GLY A 129 7.32 -10.25 -18.55
C GLY A 129 7.02 -9.68 -17.16
N GLY A 130 6.96 -8.35 -17.02
CA GLY A 130 6.73 -7.69 -15.73
C GLY A 130 5.31 -7.89 -15.22
N ALA A 131 4.30 -7.77 -16.09
CA ALA A 131 2.91 -8.03 -15.76
C ALA A 131 2.66 -9.49 -15.37
N ARG A 132 3.33 -10.45 -16.02
CA ARG A 132 3.28 -11.86 -15.63
C ARG A 132 3.92 -12.11 -14.28
N GLN A 133 5.09 -11.54 -14.01
CA GLN A 133 5.75 -11.66 -12.71
C GLN A 133 4.89 -11.05 -11.59
N TYR A 134 4.30 -9.89 -11.84
CA TYR A 134 3.37 -9.22 -10.92
C TYR A 134 2.15 -10.08 -10.61
N LEU A 135 1.48 -10.61 -11.65
CA LEU A 135 0.38 -11.55 -11.47
C LEU A 135 0.79 -12.81 -10.74
N GLY A 136 1.97 -13.38 -11.03
CA GLY A 136 2.49 -14.55 -10.34
C GLY A 136 2.67 -14.33 -8.85
N GLY A 137 3.17 -13.15 -8.46
CA GLY A 137 3.29 -12.76 -7.04
C GLY A 137 1.94 -12.65 -6.33
N ILE A 138 0.94 -12.07 -6.99
CA ILE A 138 -0.42 -11.95 -6.45
C ILE A 138 -1.13 -13.31 -6.42
N ALA A 139 -1.05 -14.08 -7.51
CA ALA A 139 -1.66 -15.39 -7.63
C ALA A 139 -1.09 -16.37 -6.61
N GLY A 140 0.21 -16.30 -6.32
CA GLY A 140 0.82 -17.07 -5.22
C GLY A 140 0.21 -16.74 -3.86
N HIS A 141 -0.03 -15.45 -3.58
CA HIS A 141 -0.73 -15.02 -2.36
C HIS A 141 -2.20 -15.42 -2.34
N ALA A 142 -2.91 -15.28 -3.46
CA ALA A 142 -4.32 -15.62 -3.59
C ALA A 142 -4.56 -17.13 -3.52
N ALA A 143 -3.67 -17.95 -4.09
CA ALA A 143 -3.72 -19.40 -4.01
C ALA A 143 -3.41 -19.92 -2.59
N ALA A 144 -2.69 -19.14 -1.78
CA ALA A 144 -2.48 -19.44 -0.37
C ALA A 144 -3.71 -19.09 0.50
N LEU A 145 -4.70 -18.36 -0.02
CA LEU A 145 -5.93 -18.08 0.70
C LEU A 145 -6.84 -19.32 0.68
N PRO A 146 -7.44 -19.71 1.81
CA PRO A 146 -8.43 -20.78 1.85
C PRO A 146 -9.59 -20.50 0.88
N ALA A 147 -9.94 -21.48 0.03
CA ALA A 147 -11.05 -21.37 -0.90
C ALA A 147 -12.41 -21.30 -0.19
N ASP A 148 -12.53 -21.96 0.97
CA ASP A 148 -13.71 -21.91 1.82
C ASP A 148 -13.80 -20.53 2.52
N PRO A 149 -14.85 -19.73 2.26
CA PRO A 149 -15.05 -18.44 2.91
C PRO A 149 -15.09 -18.52 4.44
N ALA A 150 -15.57 -19.62 5.03
CA ALA A 150 -15.61 -19.80 6.47
C ALA A 150 -14.19 -19.94 7.04
N VAL A 151 -13.32 -20.71 6.37
CA VAL A 151 -11.92 -20.86 6.74
C VAL A 151 -11.16 -19.55 6.52
N LEU A 152 -11.42 -18.84 5.41
CA LEU A 152 -10.85 -17.51 5.17
C LEU A 152 -11.24 -16.53 6.28
N HIS A 153 -12.51 -16.47 6.67
CA HIS A 153 -12.96 -15.62 7.78
C HIS A 153 -12.30 -16.00 9.11
N ALA A 154 -12.17 -17.30 9.40
CA ALA A 154 -11.49 -17.79 10.60
C ALA A 154 -10.01 -17.38 10.61
N ALA A 155 -9.31 -17.53 9.47
CA ALA A 155 -7.92 -17.12 9.31
C ALA A 155 -7.74 -15.60 9.48
N LEU A 156 -8.61 -14.79 8.85
CA LEU A 156 -8.60 -13.33 9.01
C LEU A 156 -8.87 -12.91 10.47
N ARG A 157 -9.78 -13.60 11.16
CA ARG A 157 -10.04 -13.37 12.59
C ARG A 157 -8.82 -13.71 13.44
N LEU A 158 -8.14 -14.82 13.16
CA LEU A 158 -6.91 -15.22 13.85
C LEU A 158 -5.81 -14.18 13.65
N LEU A 159 -5.57 -13.73 12.41
CA LEU A 159 -4.59 -12.69 12.09
C LEU A 159 -4.85 -11.38 12.85
N ARG A 160 -6.11 -10.93 12.94
CA ARG A 160 -6.48 -9.75 13.74
C ARG A 160 -6.16 -9.95 15.22
N ARG A 161 -6.44 -11.14 15.76
CA ARG A 161 -6.14 -11.47 17.17
C ARG A 161 -4.64 -11.53 17.41
N SER A 162 -3.87 -12.16 16.53
CA SER A 162 -2.40 -12.22 16.63
C SER A 162 -1.78 -10.82 16.60
N ARG A 163 -2.29 -9.93 15.74
CA ARG A 163 -1.85 -8.52 15.71
C ARG A 163 -2.18 -7.78 17.01
N ALA A 164 -3.36 -7.99 17.58
CA ALA A 164 -3.74 -7.41 18.86
C ALA A 164 -2.82 -7.89 19.99
N LEU A 165 -2.53 -9.19 20.06
CA LEU A 165 -1.61 -9.78 21.03
C LEU A 165 -0.18 -9.25 20.88
N ALA A 166 0.30 -9.11 19.63
CA ALA A 166 1.62 -8.53 19.38
C ALA A 166 1.71 -7.08 19.89
N LEU A 167 0.65 -6.29 19.69
CA LEU A 167 0.60 -4.91 20.21
C LEU A 167 0.53 -4.86 21.72
N GLU A 168 -0.24 -5.74 22.34
CA GLU A 168 -0.31 -5.86 23.80
C GLU A 168 1.04 -6.24 24.40
N PHE A 169 1.72 -7.22 23.80
CA PHE A 169 3.08 -7.61 24.19
C PHE A 169 4.04 -6.42 24.09
N LEU A 170 4.03 -5.69 22.95
CA LEU A 170 4.89 -4.54 22.76
C LEU A 170 4.58 -3.40 23.74
N ARG A 171 3.31 -3.16 24.08
CA ARG A 171 2.91 -2.22 25.15
C ARG A 171 3.46 -2.66 26.50
N ASN A 172 3.33 -3.94 26.83
CA ASN A 172 3.85 -4.48 28.09
C ASN A 172 5.37 -4.32 28.19
N CYS A 173 6.10 -4.43 27.07
CA CYS A 173 7.55 -4.22 27.04
C CYS A 173 7.96 -2.74 27.12
N ARG A 174 7.18 -1.81 26.55
CA ARG A 174 7.54 -0.39 26.43
C ARG A 174 6.82 0.55 27.40
N GLY A 175 5.88 0.04 28.18
CA GLY A 175 5.04 0.80 29.10
C GLY A 175 3.64 1.07 28.55
N PRO A 176 2.66 1.32 29.43
CA PRO A 176 1.24 1.49 29.07
C PRO A 176 0.98 2.69 28.16
N ASP A 177 1.86 3.69 28.18
CA ASP A 177 1.77 4.91 27.38
C ASP A 177 2.44 4.79 26.00
N ALA A 178 2.98 3.62 25.65
CA ALA A 178 3.61 3.40 24.36
C ALA A 178 2.60 3.59 23.22
N ASP A 179 2.89 4.54 22.32
CA ASP A 179 2.02 4.89 21.21
C ASP A 179 1.76 3.63 20.34
N PRO A 180 0.49 3.20 20.19
CA PRO A 180 0.14 2.02 19.41
C PRO A 180 0.61 2.09 17.95
N LYS A 181 0.82 3.28 17.41
CA LYS A 181 1.34 3.48 16.06
C LYS A 181 2.83 3.19 15.97
N VAL A 182 3.61 3.46 17.03
CA VAL A 182 5.03 3.09 17.14
C VAL A 182 5.18 1.58 17.31
N LEU A 183 4.20 0.92 17.94
CA LEU A 183 4.21 -0.54 18.12
C LEU A 183 3.69 -1.30 16.90
N LEU A 184 2.93 -0.63 16.01
CA LEU A 184 2.39 -1.19 14.78
C LEU A 184 3.34 -1.09 13.58
N ALA A 185 4.24 -0.10 13.61
CA ALA A 185 5.32 0.07 12.64
C ALA A 185 6.41 -1.00 12.86
#